data_AF-D8IYU9-F1
#
_entry.id   AF-D8IYU9-F1
#
_cell.length_a   1.000
_cell.length_b   1.000
_cell.length_c   1.000
_cell.angle_alpha   90.00
_cell.angle_beta   90.00
_cell.angle_gamma   90.00
#
_symmetry.space_group_name_H-M   'P 1'
#
loop_
_entity.id
_entity.type
_entity.pdbx_description
1 polymer ?
#
loop_
_entity_poly.entity_id
_entity_poly.type
_entity_poly.pdbx_seq_one_letter_code
_entity_poly.pdbx_strand_id
1 'polypeptide(L)'
;MNMHTTRHHSRAIMTLIRLKNARSWRPQGFRPLYVSAFGFIAAFGLRYALAPFVEESLSMLFFAVNCIVMSYLFGCFYALGLLAVSIPTAMFFFRKPFYTMDGLNDKDLFLILVYTVIVATASFIIEWLQRERYAAVLQQRVSETRYRLLIESDQARRAEYAKQFEASNPSEAS
;
A
#
# COMPACT_ATOMS: atom_id res chain seq x y z
N MET A 1 33.15 38.36 3.70
CA MET A 1 32.85 37.10 4.41
C MET A 1 31.36 37.07 4.69
N ASN A 2 30.55 36.58 3.72
CA ASN A 2 29.10 36.82 3.70
C ASN A 2 28.32 35.63 4.28
N MET A 3 27.84 35.80 5.50
CA MET A 3 27.14 34.82 6.33
C MET A 3 25.68 34.53 5.91
N HIS A 4 25.25 34.94 4.71
CA HIS A 4 23.84 34.96 4.29
C HIS A 4 23.46 33.94 3.21
N THR A 5 24.44 33.28 2.57
CA THR A 5 24.19 32.30 1.48
C THR A 5 23.88 30.89 1.99
N THR A 6 24.27 30.55 3.22
CA THR A 6 24.15 29.19 3.78
C THR A 6 22.71 28.77 4.11
N ARG A 7 21.78 29.71 4.35
CA ARG A 7 20.39 29.39 4.70
C ARG A 7 19.54 28.86 3.55
N HIS A 8 19.83 29.25 2.30
CA HIS A 8 19.00 28.87 1.16
C HIS A 8 19.20 27.41 0.74
N HIS A 9 20.42 26.88 0.82
CA HIS A 9 20.68 25.48 0.51
C HIS A 9 19.99 24.50 1.48
N SER A 10 19.91 24.87 2.76
CA SER A 10 19.27 24.03 3.78
C SER A 10 17.76 23.84 3.54
N ARG A 11 17.06 24.87 3.04
CA ARG A 11 15.63 24.76 2.69
C ARG A 11 15.39 23.90 1.46
N ALA A 12 16.23 23.99 0.43
CA ALA A 12 16.09 23.21 -0.80
C ALA A 12 16.30 21.69 -0.57
N ILE A 13 17.26 21.32 0.29
CA ILE A 13 17.54 19.93 0.65
C ILE A 13 16.41 19.36 1.54
N MET A 14 15.86 20.15 2.47
CA MET A 14 14.70 19.74 3.28
C MET A 14 13.45 19.49 2.44
N THR A 15 13.24 20.23 1.33
CA THR A 15 12.11 19.98 0.41
C THR A 15 12.26 18.72 -0.43
N LEU A 16 13.49 18.29 -0.76
CA LEU A 16 13.73 17.08 -1.55
C LEU A 16 13.51 15.80 -0.72
N ILE A 17 13.70 15.87 0.60
CA ILE A 17 13.40 14.78 1.51
C ILE A 17 12.02 15.03 2.13
N ARG A 18 10.97 15.08 1.29
CA ARG A 18 9.61 14.81 1.78
C ARG A 18 9.52 13.33 2.15
N LEU A 19 10.06 13.01 3.33
CA LEU A 19 9.86 11.75 4.03
C LEU A 19 8.37 11.65 4.37
N LYS A 20 7.60 11.20 3.39
CA LYS A 20 6.16 11.01 3.53
C LYS A 20 5.97 9.93 4.59
N ASN A 21 5.17 10.26 5.61
CA ASN A 21 4.91 9.43 6.78
C ASN A 21 4.74 7.95 6.38
N ALA A 22 5.43 7.04 7.07
CA ALA A 22 5.31 5.58 6.90
C ALA A 22 3.87 5.08 7.03
N ARG A 23 3.01 5.88 7.67
CA ARG A 23 1.56 5.67 7.81
C ARG A 23 0.75 5.94 6.53
N SER A 24 1.36 6.51 5.48
CA SER A 24 0.69 6.93 4.23
C SER A 24 0.94 6.00 3.04
N TRP A 25 1.21 4.73 3.31
CA TRP A 25 1.39 3.73 2.25
C TRP A 25 0.17 3.63 1.30
N ARG A 26 -1.02 3.98 1.79
CA ARG A 26 -2.24 3.98 0.96
C ARG A 26 -2.24 5.15 -0.03
N PRO A 27 -2.44 4.92 -1.34
CA PRO A 27 -2.79 5.99 -2.26
C PRO A 27 -4.18 6.53 -1.86
N GLN A 28 -4.19 7.67 -1.16
CA GLN A 28 -5.41 8.32 -0.71
C GLN A 28 -6.07 9.03 -1.89
N GLY A 29 -7.24 8.58 -2.32
CA GLY A 29 -7.99 9.13 -3.44
C GLY A 29 -9.22 8.30 -3.80
N PHE A 30 -9.95 8.69 -4.85
CA PHE A 30 -11.15 7.99 -5.35
C PHE A 30 -10.84 6.78 -6.26
N ARG A 31 -9.58 6.63 -6.71
CA ARG A 31 -9.14 5.51 -7.56
C ARG A 31 -9.42 4.12 -6.97
N PRO A 32 -9.22 3.86 -5.66
CA PRO A 32 -9.56 2.59 -5.02
C PRO A 32 -11.04 2.22 -5.17
N LEU A 33 -11.93 3.22 -5.12
CA LEU A 33 -13.37 3.01 -5.14
C LEU A 33 -13.86 2.53 -6.51
N TYR A 34 -13.38 3.14 -7.60
CA TYR A 34 -13.76 2.71 -8.95
C TYR A 34 -13.16 1.36 -9.33
N VAL A 35 -11.91 1.10 -8.92
CA VAL A 35 -11.26 -0.21 -9.18
C VAL A 35 -11.93 -1.32 -8.38
N SER A 36 -12.32 -1.04 -7.12
CA SER A 36 -13.03 -2.02 -6.30
C SER A 36 -14.45 -2.30 -6.82
N ALA A 37 -15.16 -1.26 -7.29
CA ALA A 37 -16.44 -1.42 -7.96
C ALA A 37 -16.32 -2.24 -9.26
N PHE A 38 -15.30 -1.97 -10.08
CA PHE A 38 -15.04 -2.74 -11.29
C PHE A 38 -14.71 -4.21 -10.97
N GLY A 39 -13.83 -4.46 -9.99
CA GLY A 39 -13.51 -5.82 -9.56
C GLY A 39 -14.72 -6.56 -9.00
N PHE A 40 -15.61 -5.85 -8.29
CA PHE A 40 -16.87 -6.41 -7.81
C PHE A 40 -17.79 -6.82 -8.96
N ILE A 41 -17.97 -5.95 -9.97
CA ILE A 41 -18.77 -6.26 -11.17
C ILE A 41 -18.14 -7.43 -11.93
N ALA A 42 -16.82 -7.48 -12.06
CA ALA A 42 -16.11 -8.57 -12.71
C ALA A 42 -16.29 -9.89 -11.96
N ALA A 43 -16.19 -9.89 -10.62
CA ALA A 43 -16.41 -11.07 -9.79
C ALA A 43 -17.87 -11.56 -9.88
N PHE A 44 -18.82 -10.63 -9.88
CA PHE A 44 -20.23 -10.93 -10.08
C PHE A 44 -20.48 -11.56 -11.46
N GLY A 45 -19.96 -10.94 -12.53
CA GLY A 45 -20.09 -11.45 -13.89
C GLY A 45 -19.43 -12.82 -14.09
N LEU A 46 -18.24 -13.02 -13.50
CA LEU A 46 -17.54 -14.30 -13.54
C LEU A 46 -18.34 -15.40 -12.82
N ARG A 47 -18.91 -15.09 -11.65
CA ARG A 47 -19.77 -16.03 -10.91
C ARG A 47 -21.08 -16.32 -11.65
N TYR A 48 -21.64 -15.33 -12.34
CA TYR A 48 -22.84 -15.51 -13.16
C TYR A 48 -22.56 -16.41 -14.37
N ALA A 49 -21.43 -16.22 -15.05
CA ALA A 49 -21.00 -17.08 -16.15
C ALA A 49 -20.72 -18.53 -15.69
N LEU A 50 -20.18 -18.69 -14.48
CA LEU A 50 -19.92 -20.00 -13.87
C LEU A 50 -21.11 -20.56 -13.07
N ALA A 51 -22.30 -19.95 -13.18
CA ALA A 51 -23.52 -20.45 -12.56
C ALA A 51 -23.82 -21.94 -12.80
N PRO A 52 -23.61 -22.54 -14.00
CA PRO A 52 -23.90 -23.96 -14.21
C PRO A 52 -22.88 -24.91 -13.57
N PHE A 53 -21.69 -24.44 -13.20
CA PHE A 53 -20.61 -25.27 -12.65
C PHE A 53 -20.40 -25.13 -11.15
N VAL A 54 -20.81 -24.00 -10.57
CA VAL A 54 -20.49 -23.66 -9.18
C VAL A 54 -21.69 -23.94 -8.28
N GLU A 55 -21.49 -24.88 -7.36
CA GLU A 55 -22.46 -25.20 -6.31
C GLU A 55 -22.82 -23.98 -5.46
N GLU A 56 -24.00 -24.06 -4.84
CA GLU A 56 -24.56 -22.99 -4.00
C GLU A 56 -23.67 -22.67 -2.78
N SER A 57 -22.96 -23.67 -2.26
CA SER A 57 -21.98 -23.58 -1.16
C SER A 57 -20.78 -22.66 -1.48
N LEU A 58 -20.45 -22.48 -2.76
CA LEU A 58 -19.32 -21.69 -3.26
C LEU A 58 -19.72 -20.27 -3.68
N SER A 59 -20.94 -19.83 -3.35
CA SER A 59 -21.49 -18.51 -3.68
C SER A 59 -20.54 -17.35 -3.35
N MET A 60 -19.91 -17.37 -2.17
CA MET A 60 -19.02 -16.29 -1.73
C MET A 60 -17.57 -16.38 -2.19
N LEU A 61 -17.14 -17.47 -2.85
CA LEU A 61 -15.72 -17.68 -3.17
C LEU A 61 -15.17 -16.57 -4.07
N PHE A 62 -15.87 -16.23 -5.16
CA PHE A 62 -15.43 -15.21 -6.11
C PHE A 62 -15.38 -13.82 -5.47
N PHE A 63 -16.32 -13.53 -4.57
CA PHE A 63 -16.32 -12.30 -3.79
C PHE A 63 -15.17 -12.27 -2.78
N ALA A 64 -14.89 -13.38 -2.10
CA ALA A 64 -13.79 -13.50 -1.16
C ALA A 64 -12.44 -13.30 -1.87
N VAL A 65 -12.23 -13.93 -3.03
CA VAL A 65 -11.02 -13.73 -3.85
C VAL A 65 -10.88 -12.26 -4.25
N ASN A 66 -11.95 -11.63 -4.74
CA ASN A 66 -11.93 -10.22 -5.07
C ASN A 66 -11.61 -9.34 -3.83
N CYS A 67 -12.17 -9.65 -2.66
CA CYS A 67 -11.84 -8.94 -1.42
C CYS A 67 -10.36 -9.07 -1.05
N ILE A 68 -9.76 -10.26 -1.21
CA ILE A 68 -8.33 -10.50 -0.96
C ILE A 68 -7.47 -9.68 -1.94
N VAL A 69 -7.81 -9.67 -3.22
CA VAL A 69 -7.11 -8.86 -4.23
C VAL A 69 -7.21 -7.36 -3.90
N MET A 70 -8.40 -6.89 -3.51
CA MET A 70 -8.58 -5.49 -3.10
C MET A 70 -7.83 -5.16 -1.80
N SER A 71 -7.75 -6.12 -0.87
CA SER A 71 -6.94 -6.01 0.33
C SER A 71 -5.47 -5.85 0.00
N TYR A 72 -4.97 -6.60 -0.99
CA TYR A 72 -3.61 -6.47 -1.49
C TYR A 72 -3.34 -5.10 -2.12
N LEU A 73 -4.27 -4.57 -2.92
CA LEU A 73 -4.05 -3.31 -3.63
C LEU A 73 -4.27 -2.06 -2.77
N PHE A 74 -5.28 -2.08 -1.89
CA PHE A 74 -5.76 -0.88 -1.17
C PHE A 74 -5.72 -1.02 0.36
N GLY A 75 -5.49 -2.23 0.87
CA GLY A 75 -5.40 -2.56 2.30
C GLY A 75 -6.69 -3.11 2.89
N CYS A 76 -6.61 -3.52 4.16
CA CYS A 76 -7.66 -4.23 4.89
C CYS A 76 -8.99 -3.46 4.97
N PHE A 77 -8.94 -2.13 5.10
CA PHE A 77 -10.16 -1.32 5.27
C PHE A 77 -11.09 -1.40 4.05
N TYR A 78 -10.53 -1.36 2.84
CA TYR A 78 -11.32 -1.47 1.61
C TYR A 78 -11.83 -2.89 1.39
N ALA A 79 -11.04 -3.90 1.74
CA ALA A 79 -11.47 -5.30 1.68
C ALA A 79 -12.64 -5.59 2.62
N LEU A 80 -12.60 -5.09 3.85
CA LEU A 80 -13.71 -5.24 4.81
C LEU A 80 -14.96 -4.48 4.36
N GLY A 81 -14.80 -3.26 3.81
CA GLY A 81 -15.92 -2.53 3.22
C GLY A 81 -16.56 -3.29 2.04
N LEU A 82 -15.74 -3.88 1.18
CA LEU A 82 -16.23 -4.71 0.07
C LEU A 82 -16.91 -5.97 0.56
N LEU A 83 -16.36 -6.62 1.59
CA LEU A 83 -16.91 -7.80 2.20
C LEU A 83 -18.32 -7.52 2.73
N ALA A 84 -18.50 -6.39 3.44
CA ALA A 84 -19.80 -5.96 3.96
C ALA A 84 -20.86 -5.76 2.86
N VAL A 85 -20.48 -5.33 1.65
CA VAL A 85 -21.38 -5.21 0.50
C VAL A 85 -21.58 -6.56 -0.22
N SER A 86 -20.56 -7.41 -0.21
CA SER A 86 -20.60 -8.70 -0.88
C SER A 86 -21.51 -9.72 -0.20
N ILE A 87 -21.61 -9.69 1.14
CA ILE A 87 -22.48 -10.58 1.91
C ILE A 87 -23.96 -10.43 1.51
N PRO A 88 -24.59 -9.24 1.57
CA PRO A 88 -25.98 -9.07 1.17
C PRO A 88 -26.19 -9.37 -0.33
N THR A 89 -25.22 -9.03 -1.18
CA THR A 89 -25.31 -9.35 -2.62
C THR A 89 -25.29 -10.85 -2.86
N ALA A 90 -24.40 -11.59 -2.19
CA ALA A 90 -24.30 -13.04 -2.30
C ALA A 90 -25.57 -13.74 -1.76
N MET A 91 -26.13 -13.23 -0.67
CA MET A 91 -27.39 -13.72 -0.11
C MET A 91 -28.58 -13.48 -1.02
N PHE A 92 -28.66 -12.33 -1.69
CA PHE A 92 -29.82 -11.97 -2.51
C PHE A 92 -29.81 -12.65 -3.89
N PHE A 93 -28.65 -12.74 -4.54
CA PHE A 93 -28.57 -13.21 -5.94
C PHE A 93 -28.28 -14.71 -6.10
N PHE A 94 -27.57 -15.33 -5.16
CA PHE A 94 -27.00 -16.67 -5.36
C PHE A 94 -27.54 -17.72 -4.39
N ARG A 95 -28.65 -17.43 -3.69
CA ARG A 95 -29.33 -18.36 -2.78
C ARG A 95 -30.75 -18.69 -3.28
N LYS A 96 -31.15 -19.95 -3.13
CA LYS A 96 -32.51 -20.44 -3.31
C LYS A 96 -33.34 -20.29 -2.01
N PRO A 97 -34.64 -19.92 -2.11
CA PRO A 97 -35.33 -19.59 -3.35
C PRO A 97 -34.92 -18.18 -3.79
N PHE A 98 -34.57 -18.07 -5.08
CA PHE A 98 -34.14 -16.79 -5.64
C PHE A 98 -35.27 -15.77 -5.42
N TYR A 99 -34.93 -14.57 -4.95
CA TYR A 99 -35.88 -13.47 -4.72
C TYR A 99 -36.88 -13.63 -3.56
N THR A 100 -36.70 -14.60 -2.66
CA THR A 100 -37.50 -14.72 -1.43
C THR A 100 -36.62 -14.70 -0.18
N MET A 101 -36.97 -13.86 0.79
CA MET A 101 -36.36 -13.84 2.12
C MET A 101 -36.85 -15.04 2.92
N ASP A 102 -36.37 -16.24 2.56
CA ASP A 102 -36.52 -17.40 3.44
C ASP A 102 -35.47 -17.30 4.56
N GLY A 103 -35.84 -17.75 5.76
CA GLY A 103 -35.09 -17.49 7.00
C GLY A 103 -33.61 -17.84 6.90
N LEU A 104 -32.75 -17.07 7.57
CA LEU A 104 -31.33 -17.39 7.69
C LEU A 104 -31.16 -18.82 8.23
N ASN A 105 -30.61 -19.71 7.41
CA ASN A 105 -30.33 -21.08 7.79
C ASN A 105 -28.97 -21.16 8.52
N ASP A 106 -28.80 -22.12 9.44
CA ASP A 106 -27.56 -22.26 10.22
C ASP A 106 -26.32 -22.48 9.32
N LYS A 107 -26.52 -23.19 8.20
CA LYS A 107 -25.47 -23.42 7.18
C LYS A 107 -24.98 -22.12 6.56
N ASP A 108 -25.86 -21.14 6.39
CA ASP A 108 -25.52 -19.86 5.80
C ASP A 108 -24.68 -19.01 6.74
N LEU A 109 -25.05 -18.99 8.02
CA LEU A 109 -24.28 -18.31 9.05
C LEU A 109 -22.87 -18.89 9.15
N PHE A 110 -22.76 -20.22 9.09
CA PHE A 110 -21.48 -20.91 9.09
C PHE A 110 -20.61 -20.51 7.89
N LEU A 111 -21.17 -20.49 6.67
CA LEU A 111 -20.43 -20.07 5.48
C LEU A 111 -20.00 -18.60 5.55
N ILE A 112 -20.88 -17.69 5.98
CA ILE A 112 -20.55 -16.27 6.18
C ILE A 112 -19.38 -16.14 7.15
N LEU A 113 -19.42 -16.86 8.28
CA LEU A 113 -18.36 -16.83 9.28
C LEU A 113 -17.04 -17.33 8.69
N VAL A 114 -17.04 -18.49 8.01
CA VAL A 114 -15.84 -19.07 7.39
C VAL A 114 -15.21 -18.11 6.38
N TYR A 115 -15.99 -17.57 5.43
CA TYR A 115 -15.47 -16.63 4.44
C TYR A 115 -14.99 -15.32 5.06
N THR A 116 -15.70 -14.81 6.08
CA THR A 116 -15.28 -13.62 6.81
C THR A 116 -13.93 -13.84 7.50
N VAL A 117 -13.75 -14.98 8.17
CA VAL A 117 -12.47 -15.34 8.82
C VAL A 117 -11.35 -15.49 7.78
N ILE A 118 -11.61 -16.11 6.63
CA ILE A 118 -10.62 -16.24 5.54
C ILE A 118 -10.19 -14.87 5.04
N VAL A 119 -11.14 -14.00 4.67
CA VAL A 119 -10.83 -12.66 4.13
C VAL A 119 -10.18 -11.78 5.18
N ALA A 120 -10.65 -11.83 6.44
CA ALA A 120 -10.06 -11.07 7.54
C ALA A 120 -8.62 -11.51 7.82
N THR A 121 -8.36 -12.82 7.89
CA THR A 121 -7.02 -13.37 8.12
C THR A 121 -6.08 -13.04 6.97
N ALA A 122 -6.52 -13.24 5.72
CA ALA A 122 -5.74 -12.88 4.53
C ALA A 122 -5.43 -11.38 4.51
N SER A 123 -6.42 -10.53 4.80
CA SER A 123 -6.25 -9.08 4.86
C SER A 123 -5.28 -8.65 5.95
N PHE A 124 -5.34 -9.30 7.11
CA PHE A 124 -4.42 -9.03 8.22
C PHE A 124 -2.97 -9.39 7.85
N ILE A 125 -2.75 -10.58 7.28
CA ILE A 125 -1.43 -11.03 6.83
C ILE A 125 -0.87 -10.07 5.76
N ILE A 126 -1.70 -9.68 4.79
CA ILE A 126 -1.32 -8.76 3.73
C ILE A 126 -0.92 -7.39 4.30
N GLU A 127 -1.73 -6.83 5.21
CA GLU A 127 -1.44 -5.53 5.82
C GLU A 127 -0.16 -5.59 6.67
N TRP A 128 0.05 -6.70 7.38
CA TRP A 128 1.28 -6.94 8.14
C TRP A 128 2.51 -7.03 7.24
N LEU A 129 2.46 -7.86 6.19
CA LEU A 129 3.56 -8.04 5.23
C LEU A 129 3.90 -6.74 4.51
N GLN A 130 2.89 -5.97 4.13
CA GLN A 130 3.10 -4.67 3.49
C GLN A 130 3.80 -3.72 4.46
N ARG A 131 3.35 -3.63 5.71
CA ARG A 131 3.98 -2.78 6.72
C ARG A 131 5.47 -3.09 6.91
N GLU A 132 5.85 -4.37 6.90
CA GLU A 132 7.26 -4.79 6.97
C GLU A 132 8.05 -4.39 5.72
N ARG A 133 7.51 -4.64 4.51
CA ARG A 133 8.15 -4.21 3.25
C ARG A 133 8.37 -2.70 3.21
N TYR A 134 7.41 -1.91 3.70
CA TYR A 134 7.56 -0.45 3.76
C TYR A 134 8.63 0.00 4.75
N ALA A 135 8.76 -0.67 5.90
CA ALA A 135 9.82 -0.39 6.85
C ALA A 135 11.21 -0.66 6.25
N ALA A 136 11.37 -1.77 5.53
CA ALA A 136 12.62 -2.12 4.85
C ALA A 136 13.00 -1.12 3.75
N VAL A 137 12.04 -0.75 2.89
CA VAL A 137 12.28 0.25 1.82
C VAL A 137 12.64 1.62 2.42
N LEU A 138 12.02 2.00 3.53
CA LEU A 138 12.34 3.26 4.19
C LEU A 138 13.76 3.27 4.76
N GLN A 139 14.17 2.18 5.39
CA GLN A 139 15.54 2.02 5.89
C GLN A 139 16.58 2.09 4.76
N GLN A 140 16.28 1.49 3.60
CA GLN A 140 17.14 1.59 2.42
C GLN A 140 17.26 3.04 1.91
N ARG A 141 16.15 3.79 1.83
CA ARG A 141 16.21 5.20 1.39
C ARG A 141 16.99 6.08 2.37
N VAL A 142 16.90 5.79 3.67
CA VAL A 142 17.67 6.50 4.70
C VAL A 142 19.17 6.15 4.62
N SER A 143 19.54 4.89 4.36
CA SER A 143 20.93 4.51 4.19
C SER A 143 21.55 5.12 2.93
N GLU A 144 20.83 5.13 1.80
CA GLU A 144 21.24 5.80 0.56
C GLU A 144 21.50 7.31 0.79
N THR A 145 20.61 7.97 1.53
CA THR A 145 20.74 9.40 1.84
C THR A 145 21.93 9.67 2.77
N ARG A 146 22.09 8.87 3.83
CA ARG A 146 23.24 8.97 4.75
C ARG A 146 24.57 8.76 4.03
N TYR A 147 24.62 7.79 3.12
CA TYR A 147 25.80 7.51 2.33
C TYR A 147 26.18 8.67 1.41
N ARG A 148 25.19 9.28 0.73
CA ARG A 148 25.43 10.50 -0.08
C ARG A 148 26.00 11.66 0.74
N LEU A 149 25.44 11.91 1.92
CA LEU A 149 25.91 13.00 2.79
C LEU A 149 27.35 12.78 3.26
N LEU A 150 27.73 11.53 3.56
CA LEU A 150 29.10 11.18 3.92
C LEU A 150 30.08 11.47 2.77
N ILE A 151 29.73 11.08 1.54
CA ILE A 151 30.55 11.35 0.35
C ILE A 151 30.70 12.86 0.13
N GLU A 152 29.60 13.60 0.18
CA GLU A 152 29.61 15.06 -0.01
C GLU A 152 30.44 15.76 1.07
N SER A 153 30.32 15.32 2.34
CA SER A 153 31.14 15.84 3.43
C SER A 153 32.64 15.54 3.26
N ASP A 154 32.99 14.37 2.71
CA ASP A 154 34.38 14.00 2.51
C ASP A 154 35.00 14.80 1.35
N GLN A 155 34.23 15.01 0.28
CA GLN A 155 34.62 15.89 -0.82
C GLN A 155 34.80 17.34 -0.38
N ALA A 156 33.90 17.86 0.46
CA ALA A 156 34.02 19.20 1.02
C ALA A 156 35.28 19.34 1.89
N ARG A 157 35.57 18.36 2.76
CA ARG A 157 36.82 18.32 3.55
C ARG A 157 38.06 18.33 2.65
N ARG A 158 38.11 17.48 1.62
CA ARG A 158 39.25 17.42 0.70
C ARG A 158 39.47 18.73 -0.05
N ALA A 159 38.39 19.42 -0.45
CA ALA A 159 38.48 20.72 -1.10
C ALA A 159 39.00 21.83 -0.17
N GLU A 160 38.66 21.78 1.13
CA GLU A 160 39.23 22.70 2.13
C GLU A 160 40.72 22.46 2.34
N TYR A 161 41.15 21.19 2.44
CA TYR A 161 42.58 20.86 2.55
C TYR A 161 43.38 21.29 1.32
N ALA A 162 42.85 21.13 0.10
CA ALA A 162 43.51 21.59 -1.12
C ALA A 162 43.72 23.11 -1.13
N LYS A 163 42.69 23.88 -0.73
CA LYS A 163 42.78 25.34 -0.63
C LYS A 163 43.79 25.79 0.44
N GLN A 164 43.85 25.09 1.57
CA GLN A 164 44.86 25.37 2.60
C GLN A 164 46.28 25.09 2.11
N PHE A 165 46.47 24.03 1.33
CA PHE A 165 47.76 23.69 0.74
C PHE A 165 48.24 24.76 -0.25
N GLU A 166 47.37 25.20 -1.17
CA GLU A 166 47.66 26.29 -2.11
C GLU A 166 47.97 27.61 -1.40
N ALA A 167 47.21 27.96 -0.36
CA ALA A 167 47.44 29.17 0.42
C ALA A 167 48.74 29.13 1.25
N SER A 168 49.23 27.92 1.57
CA SER A 168 50.46 27.72 2.35
C SER A 168 51.74 27.66 1.51
N ASN A 169 51.65 27.62 0.17
CA ASN A 169 52.81 27.56 -0.72
C ASN A 169 52.83 28.72 -1.75
N PRO A 170 53.04 30.00 -1.34
CA PRO A 170 53.02 31.14 -2.25
C PRO A 170 54.30 31.30 -3.10
N SER A 171 55.34 30.47 -2.88
CA SER A 171 56.70 30.70 -3.39
C SER A 171 57.04 30.09 -4.75
N GLU A 172 56.11 29.44 -5.44
CA GLU A 172 56.38 28.81 -6.76
C GLU A 172 55.69 29.51 -7.95
N ALA A 173 54.99 30.64 -7.72
CA ALA A 173 54.25 31.35 -8.76
C ALA A 173 54.91 32.67 -9.25
N SER A 174 56.22 32.83 -9.05
CA SER A 174 57.01 33.96 -9.59
C SER A 174 57.76 33.59 -10.86
#